data_AF-A0A9D5DGW8-F1
#
_entry.id   AF-A0A9D5DGW8-F1
#
_cell.length_a   1.000
_cell.length_b   1.000
_cell.length_c   1.000
_cell.angle_alpha   90.00
_cell.angle_beta   90.00
_cell.angle_gamma   90.00
#
_symmetry.space_group_name_H-M   'P 1'
#
loop_
_entity.id
_entity.type
_entity.pdbx_description
1 polymer ?
#
loop_
_entity_poly.entity_id
_entity_poly.type
_entity_poly.pdbx_seq_one_letter_code
_entity_poly.pdbx_strand_id
1 'polypeptide(L)'
;MSIGIAVDHRRTDLSEETFQANVDRLKKYINGIVLQPRKGKKTKKGFAGIPNDSAREEFKTLKNVSHEKAFPIKNKKLAVKTHVITPEERKFRAFSTLRKQFNEAKNFGKKVAAEKAKASA
;
A
#
# COMPACT_ATOMS: atom_id res chain seq x y z
N MET A 1 3.91 20.58 -8.09
CA MET A 1 3.50 19.31 -8.74
C MET A 1 4.09 19.27 -10.15
N SER A 2 5.37 18.94 -10.28
CA SER A 2 6.15 19.22 -11.52
C SER A 2 6.52 17.96 -12.32
N ILE A 3 6.39 16.77 -11.72
CA ILE A 3 6.83 15.47 -12.27
C ILE A 3 5.62 14.54 -12.47
N GLY A 4 4.40 15.09 -12.49
CA GLY A 4 3.19 14.28 -12.73
C GLY A 4 2.79 13.33 -11.58
N ILE A 5 3.26 13.56 -10.35
CA ILE A 5 2.80 12.83 -9.15
C ILE A 5 1.65 13.61 -8.51
N ALA A 6 0.50 12.95 -8.31
CA ALA A 6 -0.63 13.50 -7.58
C ALA A 6 -0.37 13.50 -6.07
N VAL A 7 -0.62 14.63 -5.41
CA VAL A 7 -0.46 14.81 -3.96
C VAL A 7 -1.81 15.15 -3.34
N ASP A 8 -2.24 14.35 -2.36
CA ASP A 8 -3.44 14.60 -1.57
C ASP A 8 -3.03 14.82 -0.10
N HIS A 9 -3.20 16.05 0.39
CA HIS A 9 -2.83 16.45 1.74
C HIS A 9 -3.83 15.98 2.81
N ARG A 10 -5.01 15.52 2.40
CA ARG A 10 -6.08 15.10 3.33
C ARG A 10 -5.96 13.63 3.71
N ARG A 11 -5.28 12.82 2.89
CA ARG A 11 -5.18 11.37 3.10
C ARG A 11 -4.21 11.07 4.24
N THR A 12 -4.66 10.26 5.20
CA THR A 12 -3.85 9.74 6.30
C THR A 12 -3.60 8.25 6.12
N ASP A 13 -2.37 7.80 6.31
CA ASP A 13 -2.02 6.38 6.26
C ASP A 13 -2.25 5.73 7.64
N LEU A 14 -3.11 4.71 7.69
CA LEU A 14 -3.48 3.99 8.92
C LEU A 14 -2.67 2.71 9.13
N SER A 15 -2.05 2.19 8.06
CA SER A 15 -1.29 0.94 8.08
C SER A 15 0.08 1.10 7.45
N GLU A 16 1.10 0.51 8.09
CA GLU A 16 2.48 0.56 7.61
C GLU A 16 2.64 -0.19 6.28
N GLU A 17 1.88 -1.26 6.06
CA GLU A 17 1.92 -2.04 4.82
C GLU A 17 1.56 -1.19 3.60
N THR A 18 0.51 -0.37 3.70
CA THR A 18 0.06 0.48 2.60
C THR A 18 1.00 1.67 2.39
N PHE A 19 1.54 2.22 3.47
CA PHE A 19 2.57 3.26 3.42
C PHE A 19 3.81 2.76 2.68
N GLN A 20 4.36 1.61 3.07
CA GLN A 20 5.56 1.05 2.47
C GLN A 20 5.34 0.69 0.99
N ALA A 21 4.18 0.10 0.65
CA ALA A 21 3.83 -0.19 -0.74
C ALA A 21 3.80 1.07 -1.62
N ASN A 22 3.29 2.19 -1.08
CA ASN A 22 3.27 3.47 -1.78
C ASN A 22 4.68 4.08 -1.91
N VAL A 23 5.50 4.00 -0.86
CA VAL A 23 6.91 4.43 -0.90
C VAL A 23 7.68 3.67 -1.99
N ASP A 24 7.53 2.35 -2.03
CA ASP A 24 8.19 1.51 -3.04
C ASP A 24 7.70 1.81 -4.45
N ARG A 25 6.40 2.14 -4.61
CA ARG A 25 5.83 2.59 -5.88
C ARG A 25 6.44 3.92 -6.32
N LEU A 26 6.57 4.89 -5.42
CA LEU A 26 7.18 6.18 -5.72
C LEU A 26 8.67 6.04 -6.06
N LYS A 27 9.42 5.22 -5.33
CA LYS A 27 10.83 4.91 -5.66
C LYS A 27 10.96 4.31 -7.06
N LYS A 28 10.10 3.35 -7.42
CA LYS A 28 10.07 2.77 -8.78
C LYS A 28 9.74 3.80 -9.85
N TYR A 29 8.80 4.69 -9.56
CA TYR A 29 8.45 5.78 -10.48
C TYR A 29 9.62 6.75 -10.70
N ILE A 30 10.27 7.19 -9.61
CA ILE A 30 11.43 8.09 -9.65
C ILE A 30 12.60 7.44 -10.41
N ASN A 31 12.83 6.15 -10.24
CA ASN A 31 13.88 5.43 -10.97
C ASN A 31 13.56 5.22 -12.46
N GLY A 32 12.28 5.12 -12.81
CA GLY A 32 11.82 4.87 -14.17
C GLY A 32 11.54 6.14 -14.99
N ILE A 33 11.56 7.32 -14.36
CA ILE A 33 11.29 8.57 -15.07
C ILE A 33 12.56 9.15 -15.67
N VAL A 34 12.44 9.59 -16.92
CA VAL A 34 13.49 10.28 -17.67
C VAL A 34 13.10 11.74 -17.77
N LEU A 35 13.89 12.64 -17.17
CA LEU A 35 13.58 14.07 -17.12
C LEU A 35 14.33 14.83 -18.22
N GLN A 36 13.59 15.60 -19.04
CA GLN A 36 14.16 16.41 -20.10
C GLN A 36 14.68 17.75 -19.56
N PRO A 37 15.92 18.16 -19.93
CA PRO A 37 16.44 19.46 -19.51
C PRO A 37 15.58 20.59 -20.09
N ARG A 38 15.15 21.51 -19.22
CA ARG A 38 14.26 22.64 -19.58
C ARG A 38 14.87 23.60 -20.60
N LYS A 39 16.21 23.75 -20.64
CA LYS A 39 16.91 24.67 -21.55
C LYS A 39 18.10 23.99 -22.25
N GLY A 40 17.92 23.64 -23.52
CA GLY A 40 18.99 23.21 -24.41
C GLY A 40 19.63 21.87 -24.02
N LYS A 41 20.96 21.78 -24.14
CA LYS A 41 21.75 20.55 -23.89
C LYS A 41 22.35 20.47 -22.47
N LYS A 42 22.16 21.49 -21.63
CA LYS A 42 22.78 21.53 -20.30
C LYS A 42 21.94 20.70 -19.32
N THR A 43 22.43 19.52 -18.97
CA THR A 43 21.87 18.71 -17.90
C THR A 43 22.14 19.40 -16.57
N LYS A 44 21.10 19.53 -15.74
CA LYS A 44 21.24 19.99 -14.35
C LYS A 44 21.12 18.81 -13.41
N LYS A 45 21.79 18.92 -12.27
CA LYS A 45 21.56 18.01 -11.15
C LYS A 45 20.11 18.19 -10.67
N GLY A 46 19.46 17.07 -10.36
CA GLY A 46 18.13 17.06 -9.79
C GLY A 46 18.08 17.83 -8.47
N PHE A 47 16.90 18.32 -8.10
CA PHE A 47 16.66 19.08 -6.87
C PHE A 47 15.70 18.30 -5.96
N ALA A 48 15.98 18.17 -4.67
CA ALA A 48 15.07 17.58 -3.67
C ALA A 48 14.45 16.20 -4.03
N GLY A 49 15.30 15.20 -4.30
CA GLY A 49 14.86 13.81 -4.57
C GLY A 49 14.34 13.55 -5.99
N ILE A 50 14.40 14.56 -6.85
CA ILE A 50 14.12 14.46 -8.29
C ILE A 50 15.38 13.89 -8.99
N PRO A 51 15.24 12.97 -9.97
CA PRO A 51 16.38 12.45 -10.71
C PRO A 51 17.09 13.56 -11.51
N ASN A 52 18.35 13.32 -11.89
CA ASN A 52 19.09 14.24 -12.75
C ASN A 52 18.47 14.33 -14.14
N ASP A 53 18.70 15.45 -14.84
CA ASP A 53 18.31 15.57 -16.24
C ASP A 53 19.09 14.56 -17.10
N SER A 54 18.39 13.84 -17.98
CA SER A 54 18.99 12.89 -18.92
C SER A 54 19.62 13.58 -20.12
N ALA A 55 20.58 12.88 -20.77
CA ALA A 55 21.26 13.39 -21.96
C ALA A 55 20.34 13.34 -23.20
N ARG A 56 20.53 14.28 -24.15
CA ARG A 56 19.63 14.44 -25.32
C ARG A 56 19.53 13.18 -26.21
N GLU A 57 20.55 12.32 -26.17
CA GLU A 57 20.65 11.04 -26.88
C GLU A 57 19.58 10.04 -26.43
N GLU A 58 19.31 9.98 -25.12
CA GLU A 58 18.39 9.02 -24.50
C GLU A 58 16.92 9.29 -24.85
N PHE A 59 16.56 10.54 -25.17
CA PHE A 59 15.16 10.89 -25.48
C PHE A 59 14.75 10.56 -26.91
N LYS A 60 15.70 10.47 -27.86
CA LYS A 60 15.37 10.32 -29.28
C LYS A 60 14.59 9.02 -29.55
N THR A 61 14.81 8.00 -28.74
CA THR A 61 14.19 6.68 -28.85
C THR A 61 12.93 6.54 -27.98
N LEU A 62 12.72 7.43 -27.02
CA LEU A 62 11.63 7.34 -26.05
C LEU A 62 10.33 7.93 -26.62
N LYS A 63 9.22 7.24 -26.36
CA LYS A 63 7.87 7.69 -26.70
C LYS A 63 7.06 7.86 -25.42
N ASN A 64 6.07 8.74 -25.46
CA ASN A 64 5.15 8.92 -24.34
C ASN A 64 4.33 7.65 -24.13
N VAL A 65 4.28 7.17 -22.89
CA VAL A 65 3.48 6.01 -22.47
C VAL A 65 2.45 6.47 -21.44
N SER A 66 1.21 5.97 -21.56
CA SER A 66 0.19 6.21 -20.54
C SER A 66 0.61 5.62 -19.19
N HIS A 67 0.30 6.33 -18.10
CA HIS A 67 0.64 5.88 -16.75
C HIS A 67 0.03 4.51 -16.41
N GLU A 68 -1.15 4.19 -16.93
CA GLU A 68 -1.82 2.90 -16.69
C GLU A 68 -1.05 1.74 -17.31
N LYS A 69 -0.42 1.99 -18.46
CA LYS A 69 0.40 1.00 -19.16
C LYS A 69 1.78 0.88 -18.52
N ALA A 70 2.37 2.00 -18.11
CA ALA A 70 3.70 2.02 -17.50
C ALA A 70 3.71 1.46 -16.07
N PHE A 71 2.71 1.81 -15.25
CA PHE A 71 2.60 1.42 -13.85
C PHE A 71 1.18 0.94 -13.51
N PRO A 72 0.78 -0.26 -13.97
CA PRO A 72 -0.54 -0.82 -13.69
C PRO A 72 -0.70 -1.18 -12.21
N ILE A 73 -1.86 -0.86 -11.65
CA ILE A 73 -2.25 -1.31 -10.30
C ILE A 73 -2.77 -2.74 -10.43
N LYS A 74 -2.01 -3.70 -9.90
CA LYS A 74 -2.37 -5.13 -9.93
C LYS A 74 -2.72 -5.61 -8.54
N ASN A 75 -3.89 -6.20 -8.39
CA ASN A 75 -4.30 -6.91 -7.18
C ASN A 75 -3.56 -8.25 -7.13
N LYS A 76 -2.45 -8.28 -6.38
CA LYS A 76 -1.68 -9.52 -6.20
C LYS A 76 -2.50 -10.49 -5.34
N LYS A 77 -2.83 -11.65 -5.89
CA LYS A 77 -3.31 -12.79 -5.11
C LYS A 77 -2.08 -13.51 -4.58
N LEU A 78 -1.98 -13.65 -3.26
CA LEU A 78 -0.92 -14.45 -2.64
C LEU A 78 -1.18 -15.93 -2.97
N ALA A 79 -0.20 -16.57 -3.61
CA ALA A 79 -0.27 -18.00 -3.84
C ALA A 79 0.01 -18.73 -2.52
N VAL A 80 -0.98 -19.48 -2.02
CA VAL A 80 -0.83 -20.30 -0.82
C VAL A 80 -0.20 -21.63 -1.22
N LYS A 81 0.85 -22.05 -0.52
CA LYS A 81 1.47 -23.36 -0.71
C LYS A 81 0.59 -24.45 -0.11
N THR A 82 0.45 -25.57 -0.80
CA THR A 82 -0.22 -26.76 -0.24
C THR A 82 0.59 -27.28 0.95
N HIS A 83 -0.10 -27.57 2.04
CA HIS A 83 0.50 -28.14 3.25
C HIS A 83 -0.43 -29.22 3.81
N VAL A 84 0.14 -30.10 4.62
CA VAL A 84 -0.61 -31.12 5.33
C VAL A 84 -1.39 -30.46 6.46
N ILE A 85 -2.66 -30.82 6.61
CA ILE A 85 -3.55 -30.25 7.63
C ILE A 85 -2.98 -30.55 9.02
N THR A 86 -2.79 -29.50 9.82
CA THR A 86 -2.27 -29.64 11.19
C THR A 86 -3.36 -30.20 12.12
N PRO A 87 -3.00 -30.91 13.21
CA PRO A 87 -3.98 -31.44 14.14
C PRO A 87 -4.80 -30.33 14.84
N GLU A 88 -4.26 -29.11 14.93
CA GLU A 88 -4.94 -27.93 15.47
C GLU A 88 -6.02 -27.42 14.53
N GLU A 89 -5.71 -27.26 13.24
CA GLU A 89 -6.69 -26.92 12.20
C GLU A 89 -7.85 -27.91 12.14
N ARG A 90 -7.54 -29.21 12.31
CA ARG A 90 -8.57 -30.27 12.29
C ARG A 90 -9.51 -30.21 13.51
N LYS A 91 -9.00 -29.77 14.66
CA LYS A 91 -9.81 -29.60 15.89
C LYS A 91 -10.56 -28.27 15.91
N PHE A 92 -10.16 -27.29 15.11
CA PHE A 92 -10.74 -25.96 15.09
C PHE A 92 -12.20 -25.98 14.58
N ARG A 93 -13.13 -25.52 15.41
CA ARG A 93 -14.56 -25.44 15.08
C ARG A 93 -14.92 -24.04 14.55
N ALA A 94 -14.64 -23.79 13.28
CA ALA A 94 -14.81 -22.48 12.63
C ALA A 94 -16.20 -21.84 12.81
N PHE A 95 -17.28 -22.60 12.63
CA PHE A 95 -18.63 -22.04 12.79
C PHE A 95 -18.93 -21.63 14.24
N SER A 96 -18.51 -22.46 15.20
CA SER A 96 -18.73 -22.19 16.62
C SER A 96 -17.93 -20.98 17.09
N THR A 97 -16.68 -20.83 16.64
CA THR A 97 -15.84 -19.68 17.00
C THR A 97 -16.40 -18.39 16.43
N LEU A 98 -16.83 -18.37 15.15
CA LEU A 98 -17.49 -17.21 14.57
C LEU A 98 -18.77 -16.83 15.33
N ARG A 99 -19.61 -17.82 15.70
CA ARG A 99 -20.85 -17.52 16.43
C ARG A 99 -20.60 -16.99 17.84
N LYS A 100 -19.56 -17.49 18.52
CA LYS A 100 -19.14 -16.99 19.84
C LYS A 100 -18.67 -15.54 19.74
N GLN A 101 -17.76 -15.23 18.80
CA GLN A 101 -17.27 -13.87 18.57
C GLN A 101 -18.40 -12.89 18.22
N PHE A 102 -19.34 -13.32 17.38
CA PHE A 102 -20.51 -12.51 17.04
C PHE A 102 -21.38 -12.19 18.28
N ASN A 103 -21.65 -13.20 19.13
CA ASN A 103 -22.41 -13.01 20.35
C ASN A 103 -21.66 -12.16 21.39
N GLU A 104 -20.33 -12.28 21.47
CA GLU A 104 -19.48 -11.44 22.33
C GLU A 104 -19.52 -9.98 21.90
N ALA A 105 -19.32 -9.70 20.61
CA ALA A 105 -19.41 -8.35 20.07
C ALA A 105 -20.81 -7.74 20.29
N LYS A 106 -21.88 -8.51 20.03
CA LYS A 106 -23.26 -8.06 20.22
C LYS A 106 -23.60 -7.75 21.69
N ASN A 107 -23.13 -8.59 22.61
CA ASN A 107 -23.48 -8.49 24.03
C ASN A 107 -22.41 -7.79 24.88
N PHE A 108 -21.36 -7.23 24.28
CA PHE A 108 -20.22 -6.65 24.98
C PHE A 108 -20.64 -5.60 26.03
N GLY A 109 -21.46 -4.63 25.63
CA GLY A 109 -21.93 -3.59 26.55
C GLY A 109 -22.72 -4.13 27.74
N LYS A 110 -23.57 -5.14 27.53
CA LYS A 110 -24.34 -5.79 28.60
C LYS A 110 -23.44 -6.54 29.57
N LYS A 111 -22.43 -7.25 29.05
CA LYS A 111 -21.44 -7.96 29.87
C LYS A 111 -20.63 -6.99 30.72
N VAL A 112 -20.10 -5.91 30.11
CA VAL A 112 -19.34 -4.88 30.83
C VAL A 112 -20.19 -4.20 31.90
N ALA A 113 -21.46 -3.89 31.63
CA ALA A 113 -22.36 -3.31 32.62
C ALA A 113 -22.64 -4.27 33.79
N ALA A 114 -22.84 -5.56 33.50
CA ALA A 114 -23.04 -6.58 34.52
C ALA A 114 -21.77 -6.81 35.37
N GLU A 115 -20.59 -6.81 34.75
CA GLU A 115 -19.30 -6.91 35.47
C GLU A 115 -19.08 -5.70 36.38
N LYS A 116 -19.37 -4.49 35.90
CA LYS A 116 -19.29 -3.27 36.72
C LYS A 116 -20.27 -3.30 37.88
N ALA A 117 -21.53 -3.70 37.64
CA ALA A 117 -22.54 -3.82 38.70
C ALA A 117 -22.16 -4.86 39.76
N LYS A 118 -21.53 -5.96 39.35
CA LYS A 118 -20.99 -6.99 40.27
C LYS A 118 -19.76 -6.52 41.04
N ALA A 119 -18.95 -5.62 40.48
CA ALA A 119 -17.77 -5.08 41.14
C ALA A 119 -18.10 -3.93 42.10
N SER A 120 -19.23 -3.26 41.91
CA SER A 120 -19.73 -2.20 42.80
C SER A 120 -20.66 -2.71 43.92
N ALA A 121 -21.02 -3.99 43.90
CA ALA A 121 -21.81 -4.67 44.92
C ALA A 121 -20.87 -5.50 45.82
#